data_AF-A0A9P0KGA0-F1
#
_entry.id   AF-A0A9P0KGA0-F1
#
_cell.length_a   1.000
_cell.length_b   1.000
_cell.length_c   1.000
_cell.angle_alpha   90.00
_cell.angle_beta   90.00
_cell.angle_gamma   90.00
#
_symmetry.space_group_name_H-M   'P 1'
#
loop_
_entity.id
_entity.type
_entity.pdbx_description
1 polymer ?
#
loop_
_entity_poly.entity_id
_entity_poly.type
_entity_poly.pdbx_seq_one_letter_code
_entity_poly.pdbx_strand_id
1 'polypeptide(L)'
;MKPYSGLHEKGSKERTIVYQEHVASWKTPGTFDSKEDGNITSGAWRQNQDNMSSLLPLRNILRKPRTEAKTIRDELAEYFMSNGRVTWQDLYC
;
A
#
# COMPACT_ATOMS: atom_id res chain seq x y z
N MET A 1 -28.32 -3.27 -0.30
CA MET A 1 -29.53 -3.11 -1.14
C MET A 1 -29.12 -2.36 -2.40
N LYS A 2 -29.19 -2.95 -3.60
CA LYS A 2 -28.89 -2.25 -4.86
C LYS A 2 -30.20 -1.66 -5.37
N PRO A 3 -30.34 -0.33 -5.58
CA PRO A 3 -31.67 0.22 -5.71
C PRO A 3 -32.28 0.11 -7.11
N TYR A 4 -31.53 -0.15 -8.20
CA TYR A 4 -32.15 -0.16 -9.54
C TYR A 4 -31.56 -1.22 -10.49
N SER A 5 -32.44 -2.09 -10.99
CA SER A 5 -32.21 -3.07 -12.04
C SER A 5 -32.63 -2.49 -13.39
N GLY A 6 -31.69 -1.90 -14.13
CA GLY A 6 -31.95 -1.41 -15.48
C GLY A 6 -30.74 -1.58 -16.37
N LEU A 7 -30.84 -2.43 -17.40
CA LEU A 7 -29.87 -2.54 -18.48
C LEU A 7 -29.99 -1.31 -19.39
N HIS A 8 -29.36 -0.20 -18.99
CA HIS A 8 -29.25 0.96 -19.87
C HIS A 8 -28.14 0.75 -20.89
N GLU A 9 -28.45 1.03 -22.16
CA GLU A 9 -27.48 0.96 -23.24
C GLU A 9 -26.24 1.81 -22.93
N LYS A 10 -25.07 1.25 -23.24
CA LYS A 10 -23.77 1.89 -23.00
C LYS A 10 -23.70 3.15 -23.87
N GLY A 11 -23.79 4.33 -23.23
CA GLY A 11 -23.78 5.62 -23.91
C GLY A 11 -25.09 6.41 -23.85
N SER A 12 -26.16 5.84 -23.28
CA SER A 12 -27.39 6.60 -23.02
C SER A 12 -27.13 7.78 -22.07
N LYS A 13 -27.87 8.89 -22.29
CA LYS A 13 -27.81 10.10 -21.45
C LYS A 13 -28.15 9.78 -20.00
N GLU A 14 -29.12 8.89 -19.76
CA GLU A 14 -29.57 8.48 -18.43
C GLU A 14 -28.46 7.74 -17.66
N ARG A 15 -27.73 6.84 -18.34
CA ARG A 15 -26.58 6.16 -17.73
C ARG A 15 -25.42 7.12 -17.44
N THR A 16 -25.20 8.09 -18.32
CA THR A 16 -24.17 9.11 -18.14
C THR A 16 -24.48 10.02 -16.95
N ILE A 17 -25.73 10.46 -16.79
CA ILE A 17 -26.17 11.29 -15.66
C ILE A 17 -25.98 10.54 -14.33
N VAL A 18 -26.37 9.27 -14.27
CA VAL A 18 -26.20 8.44 -13.05
C VAL A 18 -24.72 8.25 -12.67
N TYR A 19 -23.82 8.06 -13.65
CA TYR A 19 -22.39 8.03 -13.35
C TYR A 19 -21.86 9.38 -12.86
N GLN A 20 -22.32 10.49 -13.43
CA GLN A 20 -21.91 11.83 -12.99
C GLN A 20 -22.38 12.12 -11.54
N GLU A 21 -23.61 11.77 -11.20
CA GLU A 21 -24.16 11.91 -9.85
C GLU A 21 -23.46 10.98 -8.84
N HIS A 22 -23.20 9.72 -9.21
CA HIS A 22 -22.42 8.81 -8.36
C HIS A 22 -21.00 9.33 -8.12
N VAL A 23 -20.31 9.81 -9.17
CA VAL A 23 -18.96 10.37 -9.05
C VAL A 23 -18.95 11.64 -8.19
N ALA A 24 -20.00 12.47 -8.25
CA ALA A 24 -20.15 13.62 -7.37
C ALA A 24 -20.32 13.21 -5.90
N SER A 25 -21.03 12.11 -5.61
CA SER A 25 -21.19 11.57 -4.25
C SER A 25 -19.90 11.05 -3.60
N TRP A 26 -18.89 10.63 -4.38
CA TRP A 26 -17.59 10.17 -3.86
C TRP A 26 -16.55 11.30 -3.76
N LYS A 27 -16.83 12.47 -4.35
CA LYS A 27 -16.00 13.66 -4.24
C LYS A 27 -16.42 14.42 -2.98
N THR A 28 -15.76 14.12 -1.87
CA THR A 28 -15.78 15.03 -0.70
C THR A 28 -15.34 16.42 -1.18
N PRO A 29 -16.21 17.46 -1.09
CA PRO A 29 -15.88 18.81 -1.55
C PRO A 29 -14.56 19.29 -0.94
N GLY A 30 -13.68 19.89 -1.74
CA GLY A 30 -12.37 20.38 -1.29
C GLY A 30 -11.25 19.33 -1.19
N THR A 31 -11.50 18.06 -1.56
CA THR A 31 -10.44 17.02 -1.57
C THR A 31 -9.50 17.12 -2.77
N PHE A 32 -10.04 17.38 -3.96
CA PHE A 32 -9.27 17.50 -5.20
C PHE A 32 -8.95 18.96 -5.53
N ASP A 33 -7.93 19.16 -6.37
CA ASP A 33 -7.59 20.47 -6.91
C ASP A 33 -8.75 21.00 -7.79
N SER A 34 -9.20 22.22 -7.51
CA SER A 34 -10.26 22.90 -8.28
C SER A 34 -9.66 24.04 -9.08
N LYS A 35 -10.12 24.22 -10.32
CA LYS A 35 -9.72 25.35 -11.16
C LYS A 35 -10.85 26.36 -11.20
N GLU A 36 -10.68 27.46 -10.51
CA GLU A 36 -11.63 28.59 -10.48
C GLU A 36 -10.91 29.82 -11.02
N ASP A 37 -11.50 30.48 -12.03
CA ASP A 37 -11.02 31.75 -12.59
C ASP A 37 -9.53 31.80 -12.97
N GLY A 38 -9.03 30.69 -13.52
CA GLY A 38 -7.65 30.57 -13.99
C GLY A 38 -6.62 30.24 -12.90
N ASN A 39 -7.02 30.29 -11.63
CA ASN A 39 -6.17 29.90 -10.50
C ASN A 39 -6.50 28.47 -10.04
N ILE A 40 -5.45 27.72 -9.68
CA ILE A 40 -5.59 26.35 -9.18
C ILE A 40 -5.62 26.41 -7.66
N THR A 41 -6.77 26.11 -7.07
CA THR A 41 -6.92 25.97 -5.61
C THR A 41 -6.53 24.54 -5.23
N SER A 42 -5.45 24.39 -4.46
CA SER A 42 -4.98 23.08 -4.02
C SER A 42 -5.97 22.41 -3.08
N GLY A 43 -6.36 21.18 -3.41
CA GLY A 43 -7.23 20.36 -2.57
C GLY A 43 -6.51 19.84 -1.32
N ALA A 44 -7.29 19.46 -0.30
CA ALA A 44 -6.79 18.94 0.96
C ALA A 44 -5.90 17.68 0.80
N TRP A 45 -6.01 16.95 -0.31
CA TRP A 45 -5.19 15.76 -0.58
C TRP A 45 -3.68 16.04 -0.65
N ARG A 46 -3.27 17.28 -0.93
CA ARG A 46 -1.85 17.65 -1.02
C ARG A 46 -1.30 18.35 0.23
N GLN A 47 -2.15 18.72 1.19
CA GLN A 47 -1.76 19.62 2.27
C GLN A 47 -1.07 18.93 3.46
N ASN A 48 -1.13 17.59 3.60
CA ASN A 48 -0.58 16.87 4.75
C ASN A 48 0.92 16.50 4.64
N GLN A 49 1.74 17.26 3.91
CA GLN A 49 3.14 16.87 3.61
C GLN A 49 4.22 17.47 4.54
N ASP A 50 3.86 18.23 5.57
CA ASP A 50 4.81 19.07 6.31
C ASP A 50 5.90 18.35 7.12
N ASN A 51 5.92 17.00 7.21
CA ASN A 51 6.98 16.31 7.95
C ASN A 51 7.16 14.81 7.64
N MET A 52 7.28 14.41 6.36
CA MET A 52 7.52 13.00 6.00
C MET A 52 8.86 12.83 5.26
N SER A 53 9.85 12.17 5.89
CA SER A 53 11.12 11.80 5.22
C SER A 53 11.06 10.47 4.46
N SER A 54 9.93 9.75 4.53
CA SER A 54 9.69 8.52 3.77
C SER A 54 8.22 8.36 3.42
N LEU A 55 7.91 7.66 2.33
CA LEU A 55 6.54 7.36 1.88
C LEU A 55 5.75 6.44 2.82
N LEU A 56 6.38 5.99 3.91
CA LEU A 56 5.75 5.20 4.95
C LEU A 56 5.74 6.03 6.24
N PRO A 57 4.59 6.20 6.92
CA PRO A 57 4.54 6.75 8.27
C PRO A 57 5.05 5.71 9.28
N LEU A 58 6.23 5.14 9.03
CA LEU A 58 6.83 4.10 9.84
C LEU A 58 8.16 4.61 10.41
N ARG A 59 8.18 4.77 11.73
CA ARG A 59 9.39 5.05 12.47
C ARG A 59 10.38 3.90 12.25
N ASN A 60 11.60 4.24 11.86
CA ASN A 60 12.70 3.27 11.79
C ASN A 60 13.02 2.81 13.23
N ILE A 61 12.56 1.62 13.60
CA ILE A 61 12.81 1.00 14.90
C ILE A 61 13.73 -0.20 14.64
N LEU A 62 14.94 -0.16 15.19
CA LEU A 62 15.85 -1.31 15.17
C LEU A 62 15.22 -2.46 15.95
N ARG A 63 14.74 -3.48 15.24
CA ARG A 63 14.16 -4.68 15.86
C ARG A 63 15.29 -5.68 16.12
N LYS A 64 15.47 -6.11 17.37
CA LYS A 64 16.28 -7.29 17.66
C LYS A 64 15.58 -8.51 17.05
N PRO A 65 16.32 -9.43 16.38
CA PRO A 65 15.72 -10.65 15.88
C PRO A 65 15.16 -11.47 17.05
N ARG A 66 14.04 -12.16 16.80
CA ARG A 66 13.41 -13.05 17.79
C ARG A 66 14.41 -14.11 18.24
N THR A 67 14.39 -14.46 19.53
CA THR A 67 15.29 -15.47 20.12
C THR A 67 15.16 -16.83 19.43
N GLU A 68 13.95 -17.23 19.04
CA GLU A 68 13.69 -18.47 18.29
C GLU A 68 14.51 -18.56 17.00
N ALA A 69 14.59 -17.46 16.23
CA ALA A 69 15.36 -17.43 15.00
C ALA A 69 16.86 -17.58 15.24
N LYS A 70 17.34 -17.23 16.45
CA LYS A 70 18.73 -17.48 16.86
C LYS A 70 18.91 -18.96 17.20
N THR A 71 18.03 -19.54 18.01
CA THR A 71 18.08 -20.95 18.40
C THR A 71 18.08 -21.87 17.19
N ILE A 72 17.18 -21.64 16.21
CA ILE A 72 17.12 -22.43 14.97
C ILE A 72 18.44 -22.35 14.17
N ARG A 73 19.07 -21.16 14.13
CA ARG A 73 20.35 -20.99 13.44
C ARG A 73 21.47 -21.77 14.14
N ASP A 74 21.49 -21.73 15.46
CA ASP A 74 22.50 -22.42 16.26
C ASP A 74 22.33 -23.95 16.15
N GLU A 75 21.09 -24.46 16.21
CA GLU A 75 20.76 -25.88 16.02
C GLU A 75 21.16 -26.42 14.63
N LEU A 76 20.85 -25.66 13.57
CA LEU A 76 21.23 -26.04 12.21
C LEU A 76 22.75 -26.06 12.04
N ALA A 77 23.46 -25.07 12.61
CA ALA A 77 24.91 -25.05 12.55
C ALA A 77 25.52 -26.30 13.21
N GLU A 78 25.03 -26.67 14.39
CA GLU A 78 25.47 -27.89 15.09
C GLU A 78 25.16 -29.17 14.28
N TYR A 79 23.99 -29.23 13.65
CA TYR A 79 23.61 -30.34 12.78
C TYR A 79 24.55 -30.50 11.58
N PHE A 80 24.88 -29.40 10.89
CA PHE A 80 25.79 -29.43 9.73
C PHE A 80 27.24 -29.69 10.12
N MET A 81 27.66 -29.36 11.35
CA MET A 81 29.00 -29.72 11.84
C MET A 81 29.14 -31.20 12.22
N SER A 82 28.05 -31.84 12.65
CA SER A 82 28.06 -33.22 13.17
C SER A 82 27.65 -34.27 12.14
N ASN A 83 26.37 -34.26 11.73
CA ASN A 83 25.75 -35.34 10.97
C ASN A 83 25.52 -34.96 9.51
N GLY A 84 25.17 -33.70 9.25
CA GLY A 84 24.76 -33.21 7.93
C GLY A 84 25.89 -32.61 7.10
N ARG A 85 27.15 -32.84 7.46
CA ARG A 85 28.31 -32.16 6.85
C ARG A 85 28.38 -32.46 5.35
N VAL A 86 28.44 -31.42 4.54
CA VAL A 86 28.52 -31.56 3.08
C VAL A 86 29.95 -31.33 2.63
N THR A 87 30.44 -32.20 1.76
CA THR A 87 31.85 -32.22 1.31
C THR A 87 32.32 -30.91 0.67
N TRP A 88 31.42 -30.15 0.03
CA TRP A 88 31.77 -28.86 -0.57
C TRP A 88 31.87 -27.71 0.42
N GLN A 89 31.33 -27.85 1.65
CA GLN A 89 31.42 -26.79 2.67
C GLN A 89 32.86 -26.55 3.13
N ASP A 90 33.70 -27.59 3.08
CA ASP A 90 35.12 -27.50 3.45
C ASP A 90 35.98 -26.80 2.38
N LEU A 91 35.46 -26.65 1.15
CA LEU A 91 36.19 -26.04 0.04
C LEU A 91 36.16 -24.50 0.07
N TYR A 92 35.26 -23.91 0.86
CA TYR A 92 35.03 -22.46 0.89
C TYR A 92 35.11 -21.87 2.32
N CYS A 93 35.64 -22.62 3.29
CA CYS A 93 35.96 -22.12 4.63
C CYS A 93 37.36 -21.48 4.66
#